data_AF-A0AA88T499-F1
#
_entry.id   AF-A0AA88T499-F1
#
_cell.length_a   1.000
_cell.length_b   1.000
_cell.length_c   1.000
_cell.angle_alpha   90.00
_cell.angle_beta   90.00
_cell.angle_gamma   90.00
#
_symmetry.space_group_name_H-M   'P 1'
#
loop_
_entity.id
_entity.type
_entity.pdbx_description
1 polymer ?
#
loop_
_entity_poly.entity_id
_entity_poly.type
_entity_poly.pdbx_seq_one_letter_code
_entity_poly.pdbx_strand_id
1 'polypeptide(L)'
;MRKEPSDTAGRKMSFGLWKETLVLAEDYLYLCCTSPRPAPPPPSESAAAMRRLALDMEMQHQARFVSLAQTFLRKCGPYPCSSLRKVMKELVGDGHMNWGRVVSLFAFTGVLARQLLEQKGLNPGLDLGKEQEPGQGPGHCRELAETIANFLGEENKNWLLENDGWEGFYKFSHSATKVSQDSSMRKALFAAAGVGLAGLTFLLVR
;
A
#
# COMPACT_ATOMS: atom_id res chain seq x y z
N MET A 1 -33.46 25.97 -17.05
CA MET A 1 -32.38 25.11 -17.58
C MET A 1 -31.13 25.32 -16.72
N ARG A 2 -30.99 24.55 -15.61
CA ARG A 2 -29.81 24.62 -14.74
C ARG A 2 -28.72 23.74 -15.38
N LYS A 3 -27.57 24.34 -15.69
CA LYS A 3 -26.36 23.60 -16.09
C LYS A 3 -25.89 22.80 -14.87
N GLU A 4 -25.80 21.48 -15.00
CA GLU A 4 -25.05 20.65 -14.06
C GLU A 4 -23.54 20.78 -14.35
N PRO A 5 -22.71 21.20 -13.37
CA PRO A 5 -21.26 21.16 -13.49
C PRO A 5 -20.62 20.01 -12.68
N SER A 6 -21.37 18.97 -12.30
CA SER A 6 -20.98 17.99 -11.28
C SER A 6 -20.07 16.85 -11.75
N ASP A 7 -20.18 16.39 -13.00
CA ASP A 7 -19.47 15.17 -13.45
C ASP A 7 -17.98 15.40 -13.80
N THR A 8 -17.65 16.54 -14.40
CA THR A 8 -16.26 16.84 -14.81
C THR A 8 -15.35 17.15 -13.62
N ALA A 9 -15.88 17.82 -12.58
CA ALA A 9 -15.12 18.12 -11.36
C ALA A 9 -14.85 16.84 -10.55
N GLY A 10 -15.86 15.98 -10.41
CA GLY A 10 -15.71 14.68 -9.73
C GLY A 10 -14.68 13.78 -10.40
N ARG A 11 -14.68 13.70 -11.74
CA ARG A 11 -13.70 12.92 -12.51
C ARG A 11 -12.27 13.48 -12.43
N LYS A 12 -12.11 14.80 -12.42
CA LYS A 12 -10.79 15.44 -12.24
C LYS A 12 -10.23 15.20 -10.84
N MET A 13 -11.08 15.23 -9.81
CA MET A 13 -10.69 14.97 -8.43
C MET A 13 -10.32 13.49 -8.21
N SER A 14 -11.06 12.55 -8.80
CA SER A 14 -10.71 11.11 -8.72
C SER A 14 -9.38 10.81 -9.41
N PHE A 15 -9.16 11.40 -10.59
CA PHE A 15 -7.89 11.26 -11.31
C PHE A 15 -6.71 11.84 -10.51
N GLY A 16 -6.93 12.93 -9.76
CA GLY A 16 -5.94 13.51 -8.85
C GLY A 16 -5.53 12.56 -7.73
N LEU A 17 -6.50 12.00 -7.00
CA LEU A 17 -6.25 11.06 -5.91
C LEU A 17 -5.63 9.75 -6.37
N TRP A 18 -6.06 9.23 -7.52
CA TRP A 18 -5.45 8.06 -8.12
C TRP A 18 -3.97 8.29 -8.42
N LYS A 19 -3.65 9.41 -9.06
CA LYS A 19 -2.25 9.76 -9.41
C LYS A 19 -1.40 9.97 -8.16
N GLU A 20 -1.92 10.66 -7.16
CA GLU A 20 -1.22 10.85 -5.89
C GLU A 20 -0.96 9.51 -5.18
N THR A 21 -1.97 8.64 -5.13
CA THR A 21 -1.83 7.29 -4.56
C THR A 21 -0.78 6.47 -5.29
N LEU A 22 -0.78 6.53 -6.62
CA LEU A 22 0.21 5.83 -7.45
C LEU A 22 1.63 6.29 -7.09
N VAL A 23 1.87 7.59 -7.00
CA VAL A 23 3.17 8.15 -6.63
C VAL A 23 3.61 7.67 -5.23
N LEU A 24 2.71 7.67 -4.24
CA LEU A 24 3.03 7.13 -2.91
C LEU A 24 3.35 5.63 -2.93
N ALA A 25 2.59 4.85 -3.71
CA ALA A 25 2.77 3.41 -3.80
C ALA A 25 4.07 3.04 -4.54
N GLU A 26 4.37 3.69 -5.66
CA GLU A 26 5.63 3.51 -6.40
C GLU A 26 6.83 3.86 -5.52
N ASP A 27 6.75 4.98 -4.81
CA ASP A 27 7.78 5.42 -3.86
C ASP A 27 8.08 4.36 -2.79
N TYR A 28 7.03 3.86 -2.14
CA TYR A 28 7.16 2.89 -1.06
C TYR A 28 7.65 1.52 -1.57
N LEU A 29 7.13 1.04 -2.70
CA LEU A 29 7.52 -0.26 -3.26
C LEU A 29 8.94 -0.21 -3.84
N TYR A 30 9.34 0.91 -4.44
CA TYR A 30 10.73 1.13 -4.84
C TYR A 30 11.66 1.02 -3.63
N LEU A 31 11.36 1.73 -2.54
CA LEU A 31 12.14 1.66 -1.30
C LEU A 31 12.28 0.22 -0.78
N CYS A 32 11.19 -0.55 -0.79
CA CYS A 32 11.21 -1.93 -0.35
C CYS A 32 12.14 -2.80 -1.21
N CYS A 33 12.20 -2.56 -2.52
CA CYS A 33 12.94 -3.41 -3.46
C CYS A 33 14.40 -2.99 -3.69
N THR A 34 14.83 -1.79 -3.27
CA THR A 34 16.17 -1.27 -3.59
C THR A 34 17.20 -1.29 -2.46
N SER A 35 16.88 -1.87 -1.29
CA SER A 35 17.88 -2.02 -0.21
C SER A 35 19.07 -2.87 -0.69
N PRO A 36 20.34 -2.40 -0.59
CA PRO A 36 20.85 -1.34 0.29
C PRO A 36 21.15 0.02 -0.37
N ARG A 37 20.68 0.31 -1.59
CA ARG A 37 20.94 1.62 -2.23
C ARG A 37 20.24 2.76 -1.48
N PRO A 38 20.88 3.95 -1.34
CA PRO A 38 20.22 5.12 -0.80
C PRO A 38 18.95 5.42 -1.60
N ALA A 39 17.80 5.40 -0.93
CA ALA A 39 16.53 5.75 -1.57
C ALA A 39 16.50 7.25 -1.88
N PRO A 40 15.85 7.67 -2.98
CA PRO A 40 15.61 9.08 -3.23
C PRO A 40 14.79 9.71 -2.10
N PRO A 41 14.86 11.04 -1.94
CA PRO A 41 13.98 11.77 -1.04
C PRO A 41 12.51 11.40 -1.31
N PRO A 42 11.66 11.29 -0.27
CA PRO A 42 10.25 11.01 -0.46
C PRO A 42 9.60 12.15 -1.27
N PRO A 43 8.65 11.84 -2.19
CA PRO A 43 8.03 12.83 -3.07
C PRO A 43 7.07 13.78 -2.34
N SER A 44 6.68 13.46 -1.10
CA SER A 44 5.80 14.27 -0.25
C SER A 44 5.98 13.90 1.23
N GLU A 45 5.43 14.73 2.12
CA GLU A 45 5.36 14.45 3.56
C GLU A 45 4.51 13.20 3.85
N SER A 46 3.42 12.99 3.11
CA SER A 46 2.58 11.80 3.19
C SER A 46 3.35 10.54 2.79
N ALA A 47 4.19 10.61 1.75
CA ALA A 47 5.07 9.51 1.37
C ALA A 47 6.12 9.23 2.46
N ALA A 48 6.73 10.27 3.03
CA ALA A 48 7.67 10.14 4.14
C ALA A 48 7.02 9.47 5.37
N ALA A 49 5.79 9.85 5.69
CA ALA A 49 5.00 9.23 6.75
C ALA A 49 4.67 7.77 6.44
N MET A 50 4.29 7.44 5.19
CA MET A 50 3.98 6.07 4.77
C MET A 50 5.20 5.16 4.88
N ARG A 51 6.36 5.61 4.38
CA ARG A 51 7.64 4.89 4.51
C ARG A 51 7.89 4.51 5.98
N ARG A 52 7.83 5.50 6.88
CA ARG A 52 8.07 5.29 8.32
C ARG A 52 7.05 4.34 8.95
N LEU A 53 5.76 4.63 8.84
CA LEU A 53 4.72 3.86 9.53
C LEU A 53 4.62 2.43 9.02
N ALA A 54 4.74 2.21 7.71
CA ALA A 54 4.67 0.87 7.14
C ALA A 54 5.91 0.04 7.45
N LEU A 55 7.12 0.64 7.42
CA LEU A 55 8.35 -0.05 7.85
C LEU A 55 8.35 -0.37 9.34
N ASP A 56 7.89 0.55 10.21
CA ASP A 56 7.77 0.31 11.64
C ASP A 56 6.79 -0.83 11.93
N MET A 57 5.64 -0.85 11.24
CA MET A 57 4.65 -1.92 11.36
C MET A 57 5.18 -3.26 10.88
N GLU A 58 5.90 -3.27 9.75
CA GLU A 58 6.55 -4.46 9.23
C GLU A 58 7.57 -4.98 10.24
N MET A 59 8.44 -4.11 10.77
CA MET A 59 9.47 -4.48 11.75
C MET A 59 8.85 -5.11 13.01
N GLN A 60 7.77 -4.53 13.53
CA GLN A 60 7.08 -5.06 14.72
C GLN A 60 6.41 -6.42 14.50
N HIS A 61 6.06 -6.75 13.25
CA HIS A 61 5.32 -7.96 12.91
C HIS A 61 5.97 -8.77 11.78
N GLN A 62 7.30 -8.72 11.69
CA GLN A 62 8.08 -9.19 10.54
C GLN A 62 7.74 -10.64 10.17
N ALA A 63 7.82 -11.56 11.15
CA ALA A 63 7.55 -12.98 10.92
C ALA A 63 6.13 -13.23 10.37
N ARG A 64 5.14 -12.45 10.82
CA ARG A 64 3.76 -12.57 10.35
C ARG A 64 3.64 -12.08 8.91
N PHE A 65 4.12 -10.88 8.60
CA PHE A 65 4.05 -10.36 7.23
C PHE A 65 4.78 -11.26 6.22
N VAL A 66 5.97 -11.76 6.58
CA VAL A 66 6.71 -12.71 5.74
C VAL A 66 5.90 -13.98 5.48
N SER A 67 5.29 -14.56 6.52
CA SER A 67 4.45 -15.75 6.41
C SER A 67 3.19 -15.52 5.58
N LEU A 68 2.55 -14.36 5.74
CA LEU A 68 1.37 -13.96 4.97
C LEU A 68 1.70 -13.80 3.49
N ALA A 69 2.80 -13.12 3.15
CA ALA A 69 3.23 -12.95 1.77
C ALA A 69 3.59 -14.29 1.11
N GLN A 70 4.28 -15.20 1.82
CA GLN A 70 4.57 -16.55 1.33
C GLN A 70 3.30 -17.36 1.11
N THR A 71 2.33 -17.23 2.00
CA THR A 71 1.04 -17.93 1.88
C THR A 71 0.22 -17.38 0.72
N PHE A 72 0.21 -16.07 0.55
CA PHE A 72 -0.39 -15.40 -0.60
C PHE A 72 0.24 -15.90 -1.90
N LEU A 73 1.57 -15.90 -2.01
CA LEU A 73 2.27 -16.33 -3.23
C LEU A 73 2.00 -17.79 -3.61
N ARG A 74 1.79 -18.67 -2.62
CA ARG A 74 1.37 -20.06 -2.87
C ARG A 74 -0.07 -20.19 -3.39
N LYS A 75 -0.95 -19.24 -3.06
CA LYS A 75 -2.39 -19.28 -3.37
C LYS A 75 -2.80 -18.37 -4.53
N CYS A 76 -2.01 -17.34 -4.87
CA CYS A 76 -2.44 -16.23 -5.74
C CYS A 76 -2.59 -16.59 -7.22
N GLY A 77 -2.25 -17.83 -7.62
CA GLY A 77 -2.29 -18.28 -9.00
C GLY A 77 -1.36 -17.44 -9.91
N PRO A 78 -1.55 -17.48 -11.24
CA PRO A 78 -0.70 -16.78 -12.19
C PRO A 78 -0.89 -15.26 -12.20
N TYR A 79 -1.87 -14.71 -11.46
CA TYR A 79 -2.22 -13.30 -11.48
C TYR A 79 -2.15 -12.66 -10.07
N PRO A 80 -0.95 -12.39 -9.53
CA PRO A 80 -0.76 -11.81 -8.20
C PRO A 80 -1.57 -10.53 -7.97
N CYS A 81 -1.60 -9.60 -8.92
CA CYS A 81 -2.34 -8.33 -8.78
C CYS A 81 -3.86 -8.53 -8.64
N SER A 82 -4.43 -9.49 -9.36
CA SER A 82 -5.86 -9.82 -9.25
C SER A 82 -6.19 -10.44 -7.90
N SER A 83 -5.32 -11.33 -7.41
CA SER A 83 -5.46 -11.94 -6.08
C SER A 83 -5.25 -10.93 -4.96
N LEU A 84 -4.30 -10.00 -5.12
CA LEU A 84 -4.06 -8.92 -4.17
C LEU A 84 -5.29 -8.01 -4.06
N ARG A 85 -5.91 -7.68 -5.18
CA ARG A 85 -7.16 -6.90 -5.19
C ARG A 85 -8.30 -7.58 -4.43
N LYS A 86 -8.38 -8.92 -4.46
CA LYS A 86 -9.36 -9.67 -3.64
C LYS A 86 -9.06 -9.51 -2.14
N VAL A 87 -7.79 -9.69 -1.75
CA VAL A 87 -7.34 -9.49 -0.36
C VAL A 87 -7.63 -8.06 0.10
N MET A 88 -7.38 -7.05 -0.75
CA MET A 88 -7.70 -5.65 -0.46
C MET A 88 -9.19 -5.46 -0.20
N LYS A 89 -10.07 -5.98 -1.08
CA LYS A 89 -11.52 -5.89 -0.91
C LYS A 89 -12.01 -6.54 0.37
N GLU A 90 -11.43 -7.69 0.73
CA GLU A 90 -11.77 -8.38 1.96
C GLU A 90 -11.26 -7.64 3.20
N LEU A 91 -10.07 -7.04 3.14
CA LEU A 91 -9.45 -6.26 4.24
C LEU A 91 -10.31 -5.06 4.68
N VAL A 92 -11.12 -4.52 3.78
CA VAL A 92 -12.01 -3.37 4.06
C VAL A 92 -13.49 -3.67 3.79
N GLY A 93 -13.83 -4.94 3.53
CA GLY A 93 -15.17 -5.38 3.14
C GLY A 93 -16.21 -5.34 4.26
N ASP A 94 -15.79 -5.09 5.50
CA ASP A 94 -16.68 -4.85 6.64
C ASP A 94 -17.18 -3.40 6.74
N GLY A 95 -16.81 -2.54 5.79
CA GLY A 95 -17.22 -1.13 5.74
C GLY A 95 -16.42 -0.20 6.64
N HIS A 96 -15.37 -0.68 7.32
CA HIS A 96 -14.59 0.10 8.30
C HIS A 96 -13.18 0.43 7.83
N MET A 97 -13.07 1.18 6.72
CA MET A 97 -11.80 1.72 6.24
C MET A 97 -11.20 2.71 7.27
N ASN A 98 -9.91 2.60 7.52
CA ASN A 98 -9.14 3.50 8.37
C ASN A 98 -7.67 3.53 7.96
N TRP A 99 -6.94 4.57 8.38
CA TRP A 99 -5.51 4.72 8.03
C TRP A 99 -4.63 3.56 8.51
N GLY A 100 -4.98 2.88 9.60
CA GLY A 100 -4.26 1.68 10.05
C GLY A 100 -4.28 0.55 9.02
N ARG A 101 -5.45 0.28 8.42
CA ARG A 101 -5.60 -0.71 7.33
C ARG A 101 -4.87 -0.29 6.06
N VAL A 102 -4.91 1.01 5.73
CA VAL A 102 -4.12 1.55 4.61
C VAL A 102 -2.63 1.29 4.84
N VAL A 103 -2.09 1.59 6.03
CA VAL A 103 -0.67 1.32 6.32
C VAL A 103 -0.36 -0.19 6.29
N SER A 104 -1.23 -1.04 6.84
CA SER A 104 -1.06 -2.50 6.78
C SER A 104 -1.04 -3.02 5.34
N LEU A 105 -1.85 -2.43 4.45
CA LEU A 105 -1.87 -2.78 3.04
C LEU A 105 -0.53 -2.44 2.36
N PHE A 106 0.02 -1.25 2.63
CA PHE A 106 1.33 -0.86 2.13
C PHE A 106 2.41 -1.82 2.66
N ALA A 107 2.48 -2.04 3.98
CA ALA A 107 3.46 -2.94 4.60
C ALA A 107 3.42 -4.35 4.00
N PHE A 108 2.22 -4.93 3.86
CA PHE A 108 2.04 -6.23 3.22
C PHE A 108 2.52 -6.24 1.77
N THR A 109 2.14 -5.23 0.99
CA THR A 109 2.51 -5.16 -0.44
C THR A 109 4.01 -4.94 -0.63
N GLY A 110 4.67 -4.21 0.29
CA GLY A 110 6.12 -4.05 0.31
C GLY A 110 6.86 -5.38 0.54
N VAL A 111 6.38 -6.19 1.49
CA VAL A 111 6.92 -7.54 1.75
C VAL A 111 6.67 -8.47 0.56
N LEU A 112 5.48 -8.39 -0.03
CA LEU A 112 5.11 -9.14 -1.24
C LEU A 112 6.02 -8.80 -2.42
N ALA A 113 6.27 -7.51 -2.66
CA ALA A 113 7.14 -7.04 -3.73
C ALA A 113 8.58 -7.55 -3.58
N ARG A 114 9.14 -7.52 -2.37
CA ARG A 114 10.47 -8.09 -2.09
C ARG A 114 10.53 -9.59 -2.37
N GLN A 115 9.54 -10.36 -1.90
CA GLN A 115 9.52 -11.82 -2.13
C GLN A 115 9.34 -12.19 -3.60
N LEU A 116 8.56 -11.43 -4.36
CA LEU A 116 8.43 -11.60 -5.82
C LEU A 116 9.78 -11.37 -6.53
N LEU A 117 10.54 -10.37 -6.10
CA LEU A 117 11.87 -10.09 -6.64
C LEU A 117 12.87 -11.21 -6.31
N GLU A 118 12.86 -11.70 -5.06
CA GLU A 118 13.71 -12.81 -4.61
C GLU A 118 13.44 -14.09 -5.41
N GLN A 119 12.17 -14.46 -5.64
CA GLN A 119 11.82 -15.65 -6.44
C GLN A 119 12.31 -15.57 -7.90
N LYS A 120 12.34 -14.36 -8.48
CA LYS A 120 12.86 -14.14 -9.83
C LYS A 120 14.39 -14.25 -9.87
N GLY A 121 15.09 -13.78 -8.85
CA GLY A 121 16.54 -13.98 -8.70
C GLY A 121 16.95 -15.45 -8.55
N LEU A 122 16.08 -16.28 -7.98
CA LEU A 122 16.28 -17.73 -7.82
C LEU A 122 15.93 -18.55 -9.07
N ASN A 123 15.17 -18.01 -10.03
CA ASN A 123 14.81 -18.67 -11.30
C ASN A 123 15.17 -17.81 -12.53
N PRO A 124 16.46 -17.56 -12.82
CA PRO A 124 16.86 -16.71 -13.95
C PRO A 124 16.49 -17.27 -15.34
N GLY A 125 16.16 -18.57 -15.42
CA GLY A 125 16.08 -19.31 -16.68
C GLY A 125 14.75 -19.28 -17.44
N LEU A 126 13.67 -18.70 -16.89
CA LEU A 126 12.33 -18.78 -17.50
C LEU A 126 11.83 -17.47 -18.13
N ASP A 127 12.56 -16.37 -18.00
CA ASP A 127 12.04 -15.02 -18.32
C ASP A 127 12.98 -14.21 -19.24
N LEU A 128 13.80 -14.90 -20.05
CA LEU A 128 14.76 -14.29 -21.00
C LEU A 128 14.09 -13.67 -22.26
N GLY A 129 12.76 -13.53 -22.29
CA GLY A 129 12.02 -13.06 -23.47
C GLY A 129 11.50 -11.62 -23.40
N LYS A 130 11.67 -10.93 -22.27
CA LYS A 130 11.32 -9.50 -22.15
C LYS A 130 12.53 -8.74 -21.67
N GLU A 131 13.28 -8.20 -22.63
CA GLU A 131 14.31 -7.21 -22.39
C GLU A 131 13.75 -6.14 -21.46
N GLN A 132 14.36 -6.04 -20.29
CA GLN A 132 14.03 -5.05 -19.29
C GLN A 132 14.76 -3.78 -19.74
N GLU A 133 14.02 -2.81 -20.28
CA GLU A 133 14.55 -1.49 -20.64
C GLU A 133 15.31 -0.90 -19.44
N PRO A 134 16.55 -0.43 -19.63
CA PRO A 134 17.38 0.08 -18.54
C PRO A 134 16.74 1.36 -17.98
N GLY A 135 16.06 1.23 -16.84
CA GLY A 135 15.38 2.33 -16.16
C GLY A 135 13.99 2.00 -15.63
N GLN A 136 13.38 0.88 -16.04
CA GLN A 136 12.15 0.40 -15.42
C GLN A 136 12.49 -0.45 -14.19
N GLY A 137 11.96 -0.06 -13.02
CA GLY A 137 11.96 -0.93 -11.84
C GLY A 137 11.30 -2.29 -12.13
N PRO A 138 11.41 -3.27 -11.23
CA PRO A 138 10.87 -4.60 -11.45
C PRO A 138 9.39 -4.49 -11.86
N GLY A 139 9.00 -5.02 -13.02
CA GLY A 139 7.66 -4.78 -13.60
C GLY A 139 6.48 -5.04 -12.64
N HIS A 140 6.65 -5.96 -11.69
CA HIS A 140 5.68 -6.24 -10.64
C HIS A 140 5.49 -5.08 -9.64
N CYS A 141 6.51 -4.28 -9.33
CA CYS A 141 6.36 -3.14 -8.40
C CYS A 141 5.37 -2.11 -8.95
N ARG A 142 5.42 -1.85 -10.27
CA ARG A 142 4.50 -0.92 -10.91
C ARG A 142 3.08 -1.47 -10.94
N GLU A 143 2.89 -2.72 -11.33
CA GLU A 143 1.56 -3.34 -11.34
C GLU A 143 0.93 -3.41 -9.94
N LEU A 144 1.74 -3.69 -8.91
CA LEU A 144 1.30 -3.65 -7.51
C LEU A 144 0.93 -2.22 -7.07
N ALA A 145 1.72 -1.21 -7.45
CA ALA A 145 1.41 0.19 -7.18
C ALA A 145 0.11 0.65 -7.87
N GLU A 146 -0.07 0.29 -9.14
CA GLU A 146 -1.32 0.54 -9.89
C GLU A 146 -2.51 -0.18 -9.24
N THR A 147 -2.31 -1.38 -8.70
CA THR A 147 -3.34 -2.11 -7.95
C THR A 147 -3.76 -1.35 -6.68
N ILE A 148 -2.80 -0.81 -5.92
CA ILE A 148 -3.09 0.05 -4.75
C ILE A 148 -3.81 1.33 -5.20
N ALA A 149 -3.35 1.98 -6.28
CA ALA A 149 -3.93 3.23 -6.80
C ALA A 149 -5.37 3.05 -7.27
N ASN A 150 -5.65 1.99 -8.03
CA ASN A 150 -7.00 1.62 -8.45
C ASN A 150 -7.91 1.39 -7.24
N PHE A 151 -7.39 0.71 -6.21
CA PHE A 151 -8.17 0.39 -5.03
C PHE A 151 -8.48 1.62 -4.16
N LEU A 152 -7.45 2.37 -3.75
CA LEU A 152 -7.64 3.50 -2.84
C LEU A 152 -8.11 4.76 -3.57
N GLY A 153 -7.44 5.12 -4.66
CA GLY A 153 -7.64 6.37 -5.38
C GLY A 153 -8.83 6.38 -6.35
N GLU A 154 -9.36 5.21 -6.73
CA GLU A 154 -10.57 5.12 -7.57
C GLU A 154 -11.74 4.45 -6.83
N GLU A 155 -11.59 3.22 -6.34
CA GLU A 155 -12.70 2.49 -5.66
C GLU A 155 -13.07 3.10 -4.30
N ASN A 156 -12.08 3.57 -3.52
CA ASN A 156 -12.28 4.13 -2.17
C ASN A 156 -12.07 5.66 -2.12
N LYS A 157 -12.18 6.34 -3.26
CA LYS A 157 -11.91 7.78 -3.36
C LYS A 157 -12.77 8.65 -2.46
N ASN A 158 -14.04 8.27 -2.25
CA ASN A 158 -14.95 9.05 -1.39
C ASN A 158 -14.45 9.04 0.05
N TRP A 159 -14.04 7.88 0.56
CA TRP A 159 -13.44 7.77 1.89
C TRP A 159 -12.15 8.59 2.01
N LEU A 160 -11.29 8.56 0.98
CA LEU A 160 -10.09 9.41 0.97
C LEU A 160 -10.47 10.90 1.04
N LEU A 161 -11.42 11.37 0.22
CA LEU A 161 -11.85 12.77 0.22
C LEU A 161 -12.48 13.19 1.56
N GLU A 162 -13.31 12.33 2.16
CA GLU A 162 -13.91 12.54 3.48
C GLU A 162 -12.86 12.62 4.60
N ASN A 163 -11.66 12.07 4.37
CA ASN A 163 -10.54 12.07 5.29
C ASN A 163 -9.40 12.99 4.83
N ASP A 164 -9.69 14.10 4.15
CA ASP A 164 -8.71 15.11 3.68
C ASP A 164 -7.62 14.56 2.71
N GLY A 165 -7.89 13.45 2.03
CA GLY A 165 -6.95 12.79 1.13
C GLY A 165 -5.66 12.37 1.82
N TRP A 166 -4.55 12.39 1.08
CA TRP A 166 -3.24 12.04 1.63
C TRP A 166 -2.66 13.12 2.57
N GLU A 167 -3.17 14.34 2.53
CA GLU A 167 -2.88 15.38 3.52
C GLU A 167 -3.48 15.02 4.89
N GLY A 168 -4.70 14.46 4.91
CA GLY A 168 -5.29 13.92 6.13
C GLY A 168 -4.49 12.76 6.72
N PHE A 169 -3.92 11.89 5.88
CA PHE A 169 -2.99 10.86 6.33
C PHE A 169 -1.74 11.46 6.99
N TYR A 170 -1.15 12.49 6.39
CA TYR A 170 0.00 13.18 6.98
C TYR A 170 -0.36 13.75 8.37
N LYS A 171 -1.47 14.49 8.49
CA LYS A 171 -1.96 15.01 9.78
C LYS A 171 -2.17 13.90 10.82
N PHE A 172 -2.76 12.78 10.40
CA PHE A 172 -2.96 11.61 11.26
C PHE A 172 -1.62 11.03 11.75
N SER A 173 -0.66 10.84 10.85
CA SER A 173 0.68 10.33 11.18
C SER A 173 1.47 11.27 12.10
N HIS A 174 1.32 12.58 11.89
CA HIS A 174 2.01 13.60 12.64
C HIS A 174 1.44 13.75 14.04
N SER A 175 0.12 13.70 14.19
CA SER A 175 -0.54 13.64 15.50
C SER A 175 -0.12 12.40 16.29
N ALA A 176 0.04 11.25 15.62
CA ALA A 176 0.56 10.05 16.26
C ALA A 176 2.04 10.17 16.69
N THR A 177 2.81 11.08 16.08
CA THR A 177 4.23 11.31 16.35
C THR A 177 4.48 12.42 17.38
N LYS A 178 3.70 13.52 17.33
CA LYS A 178 3.84 14.68 18.24
C LYS A 178 3.22 14.47 19.62
N VAL A 179 2.23 13.59 19.77
CA VAL A 179 1.67 13.23 21.09
C VAL A 179 2.62 12.24 21.79
N SER A 180 3.81 12.72 22.14
CA SER A 180 4.86 12.00 22.85
C SER A 180 4.60 11.88 24.37
N GLN A 181 3.36 12.05 24.84
CA GLN A 181 3.02 11.79 26.26
C GLN A 181 1.70 11.05 26.48
N ASP A 182 0.80 10.94 25.50
CA ASP A 182 -0.48 10.26 25.70
C ASP A 182 -0.46 8.84 25.10
N SER A 183 -0.25 7.86 25.97
CA SER A 183 -0.09 6.44 25.58
C SER A 183 -1.30 5.87 24.83
N SER A 184 -2.45 6.54 24.84
CA SER A 184 -3.74 6.11 24.29
C SER A 184 -3.84 6.21 22.77
N MET A 185 -3.40 7.31 22.14
CA MET A 185 -3.50 7.52 20.69
C MET A 185 -2.50 6.68 19.90
N ARG A 186 -1.27 6.53 20.42
CA ARG A 186 -0.27 5.59 19.87
C ARG A 186 -0.79 4.14 19.96
N LYS A 187 -1.42 3.76 21.08
CA LYS A 187 -2.10 2.46 21.22
C LYS A 187 -3.27 2.33 20.24
N ALA A 188 -4.05 3.38 19.99
CA ALA A 188 -5.15 3.35 19.02
C ALA A 188 -4.66 3.18 17.57
N LEU A 189 -3.56 3.84 17.19
CA LEU A 189 -2.90 3.63 15.89
C LEU A 189 -2.41 2.18 15.74
N PHE A 190 -1.68 1.68 16.74
CA PHE A 190 -1.21 0.29 16.72
C PHE A 190 -2.35 -0.72 16.84
N ALA A 191 -3.47 -0.38 17.50
CA ALA A 191 -4.67 -1.19 17.55
C ALA A 191 -5.37 -1.22 16.18
N ALA A 192 -5.49 -0.09 15.48
CA ALA A 192 -6.05 -0.01 14.13
C ALA A 192 -5.17 -0.74 13.10
N ALA A 193 -3.84 -0.61 13.23
CA ALA A 193 -2.87 -1.43 12.50
C ALA A 193 -3.02 -2.93 12.82
N GLY A 194 -3.27 -3.26 14.08
CA GLY A 194 -3.57 -4.62 14.54
C GLY A 194 -4.82 -5.20 13.89
N VAL A 195 -5.85 -4.38 13.65
CA VAL A 195 -7.06 -4.79 12.91
C VAL A 195 -6.74 -5.07 11.44
N GLY A 196 -5.89 -4.26 10.79
CA GLY A 196 -5.43 -4.53 9.43
C GLY A 196 -4.64 -5.85 9.32
N LEU A 197 -3.68 -6.07 10.23
CA LEU A 197 -2.91 -7.31 10.26
C LEU A 197 -3.77 -8.54 10.62
N ALA A 198 -4.71 -8.40 11.55
CA ALA A 198 -5.65 -9.46 11.91
C ALA A 198 -6.56 -9.82 10.72
N GLY A 199 -7.03 -8.80 9.98
CA GLY A 199 -7.76 -8.98 8.73
C GLY A 199 -6.94 -9.79 7.72
N LEU A 200 -5.71 -9.35 7.40
CA LEU A 200 -4.81 -10.08 6.49
C LEU A 200 -4.58 -11.53 6.96
N THR A 201 -4.40 -11.73 8.27
CA THR A 201 -4.19 -13.07 8.85
C THR A 201 -5.42 -13.95 8.69
N PHE A 202 -6.60 -13.44 9.00
CA PHE A 202 -7.87 -14.16 8.85
C PHE A 202 -8.12 -14.61 7.41
N LEU A 203 -7.75 -13.76 6.44
CA LEU A 203 -7.98 -13.99 5.02
C LEU A 203 -6.98 -14.96 4.41
N LEU A 204 -5.69 -14.86 4.76
CA LEU A 204 -4.64 -15.63 4.11
C LEU A 204 -4.39 -16.99 4.77
N VAL A 205 -4.76 -17.16 6.03
CA VAL A 205 -4.57 -18.42 6.79
C VAL A 205 -5.76 -19.39 6.64
N ARG A 206 -6.87 -18.98 6.03
CA ARG A 206 -7.93 -19.89 5.56
C ARG A 206 -7.54 -20.55 4.25
#